data_AF-A0A256EY99-F1
#
_entry.id   AF-A0A256EY99-F1
#
_cell.length_a   1.000
_cell.length_b   1.000
_cell.length_c   1.000
_cell.angle_alpha   90.00
_cell.angle_beta   90.00
_cell.angle_gamma   90.00
#
_symmetry.space_group_name_H-M   'P 1'
#
loop_
_entity.id
_entity.type
_entity.pdbx_description
1 polymer ?
#
loop_
_entity_poly.entity_id
_entity_poly.type
_entity_poly.pdbx_seq_one_letter_code
_entity_poly.pdbx_strand_id
1 'polypeptide(L)'
;MASMPDLRHRLRQLRWFRATFRKHASLLHELYGVEYEIDEKKLTEAFLNWVELVDQNKRFAKVDRKDFITFAAGLVLRELIRLSPAKVVLPPKHAADDAARLYEIVSFWPEGFLYTNYCICAIAAVQEQEFGTVPDIDQCADELRTWWSYKENVSEMPGYAIAFLDKFLGGEPNWVMPDLASARAAVKRALGENNPVTKIQNT
;
A
#
# COMPACT_ATOMS: atom_id res chain seq x y z
N MET A 1 -16.05 5.47 -24.53
CA MET A 1 -16.84 4.22 -24.48
C MET A 1 -15.88 3.06 -24.21
N ALA A 2 -15.97 2.41 -23.05
CA ALA A 2 -15.11 1.27 -22.74
C ALA A 2 -15.48 0.07 -23.64
N SER A 3 -14.49 -0.50 -24.32
CA SER A 3 -14.69 -1.68 -25.16
C SER A 3 -15.06 -2.90 -24.29
N MET A 4 -15.96 -3.77 -24.75
CA MET A 4 -16.40 -5.00 -24.04
C MET A 4 -15.25 -5.86 -23.47
N PRO A 5 -14.08 -6.01 -24.13
CA PRO A 5 -12.88 -6.61 -23.55
C PRO A 5 -12.28 -5.88 -22.33
N ASP A 6 -12.35 -4.55 -22.25
CA ASP A 6 -11.88 -3.76 -21.09
C ASP A 6 -12.75 -4.04 -19.86
N LEU A 7 -14.07 -4.14 -20.04
CA LEU A 7 -15.00 -4.48 -18.96
C LEU A 7 -14.73 -5.87 -18.38
N ARG A 8 -14.55 -6.89 -19.23
CA ARG A 8 -14.23 -8.25 -18.79
C ARG A 8 -12.92 -8.28 -18.01
N HIS A 9 -11.93 -7.53 -18.47
CA HIS A 9 -10.63 -7.43 -17.81
C HIS A 9 -10.77 -6.82 -16.41
N ARG A 10 -11.45 -5.67 -16.30
CA ARG A 10 -11.70 -5.00 -15.02
C ARG A 10 -12.49 -5.85 -14.03
N LEU A 11 -13.51 -6.58 -14.50
CA LEU A 11 -14.27 -7.51 -13.65
C LEU A 11 -13.40 -8.66 -13.12
N ARG A 12 -12.48 -9.17 -13.94
CA ARG A 12 -11.51 -10.19 -13.50
C ARG A 12 -10.56 -9.64 -12.44
N GLN A 13 -10.04 -8.43 -12.65
CA GLN A 13 -9.17 -7.75 -11.68
C GLN A 13 -9.89 -7.50 -10.36
N LEU A 14 -11.13 -7.01 -10.40
CA LEU A 14 -11.95 -6.80 -9.21
C LEU A 14 -12.19 -8.12 -8.45
N ARG A 15 -12.52 -9.20 -9.16
CA ARG A 15 -12.69 -10.53 -8.55
C ARG A 15 -11.41 -11.00 -7.87
N TRP A 16 -10.27 -10.82 -8.52
CA TRP A 16 -8.98 -11.20 -7.96
C TRP A 16 -8.65 -10.36 -6.73
N PHE A 17 -8.80 -9.04 -6.81
CA PHE A 17 -8.58 -8.11 -5.69
C PHE A 17 -9.40 -8.47 -4.45
N ARG A 18 -10.70 -8.76 -4.62
CA ARG A 18 -11.57 -9.19 -3.53
C ARG A 18 -11.12 -10.53 -2.94
N ALA A 19 -10.75 -11.48 -3.80
CA ALA A 19 -10.31 -12.80 -3.36
C ALA A 19 -8.98 -12.73 -2.57
N THR A 20 -8.01 -11.97 -3.05
CA THR A 20 -6.71 -11.81 -2.37
C THR A 20 -6.84 -11.07 -1.05
N PHE A 21 -7.67 -10.02 -1.01
CA PHE A 21 -7.94 -9.27 0.21
C PHE A 21 -8.55 -10.18 1.31
N ARG A 22 -9.58 -10.97 0.95
CA ARG A 22 -10.19 -11.93 1.90
C ARG A 22 -9.21 -13.01 2.35
N LYS A 23 -8.42 -13.56 1.42
CA LYS A 23 -7.39 -14.55 1.77
C LYS A 23 -6.41 -13.98 2.80
N HIS A 24 -6.04 -12.72 2.68
CA HIS A 24 -5.20 -12.06 3.68
C HIS A 24 -5.88 -11.86 5.03
N ALA A 25 -7.15 -11.47 5.07
CA ALA A 25 -7.90 -11.41 6.32
C ALA A 25 -7.94 -12.79 7.02
N SER A 26 -8.12 -13.88 6.25
CA SER A 26 -8.05 -15.25 6.77
C SER A 26 -6.67 -15.64 7.28
N LEU A 27 -5.58 -15.22 6.62
CA LEU A 27 -4.23 -15.46 7.14
C LEU A 27 -3.97 -14.75 8.47
N LEU A 28 -4.48 -13.53 8.64
CA LEU A 28 -4.38 -12.84 9.93
C LEU A 28 -5.22 -13.51 11.02
N HIS A 29 -6.34 -14.11 10.67
CA HIS A 29 -7.10 -14.96 11.59
C HIS A 29 -6.26 -16.16 12.07
N GLU A 30 -5.61 -16.87 11.15
CA GLU A 30 -4.76 -18.01 11.49
C GLU A 30 -3.58 -17.61 12.39
N LEU A 31 -2.97 -16.44 12.16
CA LEU A 31 -1.79 -15.99 12.89
C LEU A 31 -2.10 -15.32 14.24
N TYR A 32 -3.17 -14.55 14.32
CA TYR A 32 -3.45 -13.67 15.47
C TYR A 32 -4.83 -13.90 16.11
N GLY A 33 -5.67 -14.74 15.50
CA GLY A 33 -7.04 -15.01 15.97
C GLY A 33 -8.03 -13.87 15.75
N VAL A 34 -7.69 -12.88 14.92
CA VAL A 34 -8.57 -11.75 14.56
C VAL A 34 -9.58 -12.15 13.49
N GLU A 35 -10.82 -11.67 13.58
CA GLU A 35 -11.81 -11.85 12.52
C GLU A 35 -12.36 -10.50 12.05
N TYR A 36 -12.63 -10.41 10.75
CA TYR A 36 -13.12 -9.22 10.10
C TYR A 36 -14.43 -9.49 9.35
N GLU A 37 -15.40 -8.60 9.50
CA GLU A 37 -16.49 -8.45 8.54
C GLU A 37 -16.02 -7.51 7.40
N ILE A 38 -16.27 -7.91 6.15
CA ILE A 38 -15.84 -7.16 4.96
C ILE A 38 -17.05 -6.63 4.20
N ASP A 39 -17.19 -5.31 4.13
CA ASP A 39 -18.15 -4.61 3.30
C ASP A 39 -17.68 -4.63 1.84
N GLU A 40 -18.34 -5.48 1.06
CA GLU A 40 -18.05 -5.70 -0.35
C GLU A 40 -18.30 -4.48 -1.24
N LYS A 41 -19.21 -3.58 -0.84
CA LYS A 41 -19.48 -2.36 -1.61
C LYS A 41 -18.31 -1.39 -1.45
N LYS A 42 -17.87 -1.17 -0.20
CA LYS A 42 -16.70 -0.32 0.09
C LYS A 42 -15.41 -0.88 -0.50
N LEU A 43 -15.21 -2.20 -0.44
CA LEU A 43 -14.04 -2.83 -1.04
C LEU A 43 -14.03 -2.67 -2.57
N THR A 44 -15.20 -2.76 -3.20
CA THR A 44 -15.35 -2.49 -4.64
C THR A 44 -15.09 -1.03 -4.96
N GLU A 45 -15.62 -0.10 -4.17
CA GLU A 45 -15.37 1.34 -4.34
C GLU A 45 -13.88 1.68 -4.22
N ALA A 46 -13.19 1.12 -3.22
CA ALA A 46 -11.74 1.29 -3.04
C ALA A 46 -10.96 0.84 -4.28
N PHE A 47 -11.31 -0.31 -4.85
CA PHE A 47 -10.70 -0.81 -6.08
C PHE A 47 -10.94 0.13 -7.27
N LEU A 48 -12.17 0.61 -7.46
CA LEU A 48 -12.51 1.47 -8.59
C LEU A 48 -11.76 2.81 -8.51
N ASN A 49 -11.76 3.44 -7.33
CA ASN A 49 -11.01 4.69 -7.10
C ASN A 49 -9.51 4.48 -7.35
N TRP A 50 -8.95 3.38 -6.84
CA TRP A 50 -7.56 3.02 -7.06
C TRP A 50 -7.21 2.88 -8.55
N VAL A 51 -8.02 2.15 -9.33
CA VAL A 51 -7.79 1.98 -10.77
C VAL A 51 -7.75 3.33 -11.49
N GLU A 52 -8.65 4.26 -11.15
CA GLU A 52 -8.67 5.60 -11.72
C GLU A 52 -7.40 6.39 -11.37
N LEU A 53 -6.99 6.37 -10.10
CA LEU A 53 -5.78 7.06 -9.64
C LEU A 53 -4.50 6.50 -10.30
N VAL A 54 -4.41 5.18 -10.45
CA VAL A 54 -3.30 4.53 -11.15
C VAL A 54 -3.28 4.92 -12.63
N ASP A 55 -4.44 4.94 -13.30
CA ASP A 55 -4.50 5.31 -14.71
C ASP A 55 -4.05 6.76 -14.96
N GLN A 56 -4.42 7.69 -14.07
CA GLN A 56 -3.99 9.09 -14.10
C GLN A 56 -2.47 9.24 -13.93
N ASN A 57 -1.82 8.33 -13.20
CA ASN A 57 -0.40 8.41 -12.86
C ASN A 57 0.50 7.43 -13.64
N LYS A 58 -0.07 6.54 -14.48
CA LYS A 58 0.66 5.44 -15.15
C LYS A 58 1.89 5.85 -15.96
N ARG A 59 1.97 7.12 -16.39
CA ARG A 59 3.15 7.65 -17.09
C ARG A 59 4.43 7.57 -16.25
N PHE A 60 4.32 7.66 -14.93
CA PHE A 60 5.47 7.61 -14.02
C PHE A 60 6.05 6.20 -13.88
N ALA A 61 5.31 5.16 -14.26
CA ALA A 61 5.84 3.79 -14.36
C ALA A 61 6.99 3.66 -15.39
N LYS A 62 7.07 4.58 -16.36
CA LYS A 62 8.17 4.63 -17.33
C LYS A 62 9.41 5.37 -16.80
N VAL A 63 9.26 6.12 -15.71
CA VAL A 63 10.34 6.88 -15.08
C VAL A 63 11.05 5.96 -14.09
N ASP A 64 10.30 5.36 -13.17
CA ASP A 64 10.79 4.32 -12.27
C ASP A 64 9.64 3.33 -11.99
N ARG A 65 9.76 2.12 -12.53
CA ARG A 65 8.72 1.09 -12.42
C ARG A 65 8.60 0.56 -10.99
N LYS A 66 9.73 0.38 -10.29
CA LYS A 66 9.77 -0.19 -8.95
C LYS A 66 9.16 0.79 -7.95
N ASP A 67 9.53 2.07 -8.04
CA ASP A 67 8.95 3.15 -7.23
C ASP A 67 7.44 3.33 -7.53
N PHE A 68 7.04 3.26 -8.80
CA PHE A 68 5.63 3.38 -9.18
C PHE A 68 4.77 2.24 -8.63
N ILE A 69 5.28 1.01 -8.53
CA ILE A 69 4.56 -0.12 -7.90
C ILE A 69 4.27 0.20 -6.43
N THR A 70 5.27 0.68 -5.69
CA THR A 70 5.11 1.09 -4.28
C THR A 70 4.09 2.22 -4.16
N PHE A 71 4.19 3.24 -5.02
CA PHE A 71 3.22 4.34 -5.05
C PHE A 71 1.79 3.87 -5.36
N ALA A 72 1.63 3.00 -6.35
CA ALA A 72 0.33 2.45 -6.73
C ALA A 72 -0.29 1.63 -5.59
N ALA A 73 0.52 0.89 -4.82
CA ALA A 73 0.08 0.21 -3.62
C ALA A 73 -0.30 1.20 -2.49
N GLY A 74 0.43 2.31 -2.35
CA GLY A 74 0.06 3.40 -1.45
C GLY A 74 -1.29 4.03 -1.79
N LEU A 75 -1.61 4.18 -3.07
CA LEU A 75 -2.90 4.70 -3.51
C LEU A 75 -4.06 3.79 -3.09
N VAL A 76 -3.93 2.47 -3.21
CA VAL A 76 -4.99 1.56 -2.74
C VAL A 76 -5.06 1.54 -1.21
N LEU A 77 -3.92 1.59 -0.51
CA LEU A 77 -3.87 1.69 0.95
C LEU A 77 -4.65 2.90 1.46
N ARG A 78 -4.44 4.06 0.83
CA ARG A 78 -5.19 5.29 1.11
C ARG A 78 -6.70 5.08 0.99
N GLU A 79 -7.16 4.46 -0.09
CA GLU A 79 -8.60 4.22 -0.30
C GLU A 79 -9.15 3.18 0.69
N LEU A 80 -8.39 2.13 1.03
CA LEU A 80 -8.78 1.15 2.05
C LEU A 80 -8.95 1.81 3.43
N ILE A 81 -8.04 2.68 3.83
CA ILE A 81 -8.16 3.43 5.09
C ILE A 81 -9.36 4.37 5.06
N ARG A 82 -9.47 5.19 4.00
CA ARG A 82 -10.54 6.19 3.84
C ARG A 82 -11.93 5.56 3.86
N LEU A 83 -12.13 4.45 3.15
CA LEU A 83 -13.43 3.79 3.04
C LEU A 83 -13.68 2.81 4.20
N SER A 84 -12.61 2.28 4.80
CA SER A 84 -12.66 1.29 5.88
C SER A 84 -13.60 0.12 5.57
N PRO A 85 -13.28 -0.71 4.55
CA PRO A 85 -14.13 -1.81 4.11
C PRO A 85 -14.13 -3.01 5.07
N ALA A 86 -13.15 -3.13 5.96
CA ALA A 86 -13.13 -4.17 6.99
C ALA A 86 -13.48 -3.60 8.36
N LYS A 87 -14.11 -4.42 9.19
CA LYS A 87 -14.40 -4.14 10.60
C LYS A 87 -14.08 -5.35 11.45
N VAL A 88 -13.32 -5.16 12.52
CA VAL A 88 -13.05 -6.24 13.47
C VAL A 88 -14.34 -6.69 14.15
N VAL A 89 -14.62 -8.00 14.11
CA VAL A 89 -15.75 -8.63 14.81
C VAL A 89 -15.30 -9.56 15.92
N LEU A 90 -14.05 -10.04 15.82
CA LEU A 90 -13.39 -10.77 16.89
C LEU A 90 -11.98 -10.19 17.09
N PRO A 91 -11.66 -9.67 18.29
CA PRO A 91 -10.34 -9.11 18.53
C PRO A 91 -9.27 -10.21 18.52
N PRO A 92 -7.99 -9.86 18.31
CA PRO A 92 -6.87 -10.80 18.40
C PRO A 92 -6.87 -11.52 19.75
N LYS A 93 -6.50 -12.82 19.74
CA LYS A 93 -6.57 -13.67 20.95
C LYS A 93 -5.22 -14.23 21.39
N HIS A 94 -4.30 -14.46 20.46
CA HIS A 94 -3.00 -15.04 20.75
C HIS A 94 -1.96 -14.53 19.75
N ALA A 95 -0.70 -14.48 20.19
CA ALA A 95 0.46 -14.38 19.31
C ALA A 95 1.07 -15.76 19.17
N ALA A 96 1.66 -16.07 18.01
CA ALA A 96 2.75 -17.05 17.99
C ALA A 96 3.93 -16.49 18.82
N ASP A 97 4.71 -17.35 19.48
CA ASP A 97 5.78 -16.93 20.43
C ASP A 97 6.82 -15.99 19.80
N ASP A 98 7.03 -16.07 18.48
CA ASP A 98 7.95 -15.23 17.69
C ASP A 98 7.31 -13.91 17.17
N ALA A 99 5.99 -13.76 17.28
CA ALA A 99 5.24 -12.64 16.70
C ALA A 99 4.77 -11.59 17.73
N ALA A 100 5.33 -11.60 18.94
CA ALA A 100 4.84 -10.77 20.07
C ALA A 100 4.73 -9.26 19.76
N ARG A 101 5.72 -8.67 19.06
CA ARG A 101 5.69 -7.23 18.69
C ARG A 101 4.60 -6.92 17.68
N LEU A 102 4.47 -7.75 16.65
CA LEU A 102 3.41 -7.60 15.65
C LEU A 102 2.03 -7.82 16.27
N TYR A 103 1.90 -8.74 17.24
CA TYR A 103 0.66 -8.93 17.98
C TYR A 103 0.21 -7.68 18.73
N GLU A 104 1.12 -6.92 19.36
CA GLU A 104 0.77 -5.64 20.00
C GLU A 104 0.21 -4.63 18.98
N ILE A 105 0.82 -4.57 17.80
CA ILE A 105 0.38 -3.71 16.70
C ILE A 105 -1.00 -4.13 16.17
N VAL A 106 -1.17 -5.43 15.90
CA VAL A 106 -2.45 -5.99 15.43
C VAL A 106 -3.54 -5.73 16.45
N SER A 107 -3.24 -5.86 17.75
CA SER A 107 -4.17 -5.57 18.85
C SER A 107 -4.52 -4.09 18.94
N PHE A 108 -3.56 -3.20 18.67
CA PHE A 108 -3.75 -1.75 18.71
C PHE A 108 -4.62 -1.22 17.55
N TRP A 109 -4.41 -1.73 16.33
CA TRP A 109 -5.17 -1.30 15.16
C TRP A 109 -5.33 -2.42 14.12
N PRO A 110 -6.27 -3.36 14.34
CA PRO A 110 -6.43 -4.53 13.51
C PRO A 110 -6.69 -4.22 12.04
N GLU A 111 -7.56 -3.25 11.75
CA GLU A 111 -7.92 -2.88 10.37
C GLU A 111 -6.77 -2.20 9.65
N GLY A 112 -6.07 -1.27 10.32
CA GLY A 112 -4.89 -0.62 9.74
C GLY A 112 -3.79 -1.61 9.43
N PHE A 113 -3.57 -2.58 10.33
CA PHE A 113 -2.61 -3.65 10.10
C PHE A 113 -3.00 -4.51 8.88
N LEU A 114 -4.27 -4.92 8.78
CA LEU A 114 -4.77 -5.67 7.63
C LEU A 114 -4.50 -4.95 6.31
N TYR A 115 -4.85 -3.66 6.21
CA TYR A 115 -4.69 -2.90 4.97
C TYR A 115 -3.21 -2.70 4.61
N THR A 116 -2.39 -2.33 5.59
CA THR A 116 -0.95 -2.09 5.39
C THR A 116 -0.25 -3.38 4.99
N ASN A 117 -0.45 -4.46 5.75
CA ASN A 117 0.20 -5.75 5.48
C ASN A 117 -0.20 -6.30 4.12
N TYR A 118 -1.48 -6.16 3.73
CA TYR A 118 -1.94 -6.48 2.38
C TYR A 118 -1.18 -5.75 1.27
N CYS A 119 -0.93 -4.45 1.46
CA CYS A 119 -0.19 -3.67 0.46
C CYS A 119 1.30 -4.04 0.44
N ILE A 120 1.93 -4.27 1.60
CA ILE A 120 3.33 -4.72 1.69
C ILE A 120 3.51 -6.07 0.99
N CYS A 121 2.67 -7.06 1.28
CA CYS A 121 2.74 -8.37 0.65
C CYS A 121 2.47 -8.30 -0.86
N ALA A 122 1.56 -7.43 -1.31
CA ALA A 122 1.32 -7.22 -2.73
C ALA A 122 2.54 -6.60 -3.44
N ILE A 123 3.20 -5.61 -2.83
CA ILE A 123 4.44 -5.04 -3.36
C ILE A 123 5.53 -6.10 -3.42
N ALA A 124 5.72 -6.86 -2.34
CA ALA A 124 6.71 -7.92 -2.26
C ALA A 124 6.54 -8.94 -3.39
N ALA A 125 5.32 -9.46 -3.57
CA ALA A 125 5.01 -10.43 -4.62
C ALA A 125 5.26 -9.86 -6.04
N VAL A 126 4.84 -8.61 -6.30
CA VAL A 126 5.04 -7.98 -7.62
C VAL A 126 6.51 -7.69 -7.87
N GLN A 127 7.26 -7.19 -6.88
CA GLN A 127 8.67 -6.91 -7.06
C GLN A 127 9.51 -8.18 -7.18
N GLU A 128 9.17 -9.24 -6.46
CA GLU A 128 9.81 -10.55 -6.61
C GLU A 128 9.56 -11.08 -8.02
N GLN A 129 8.33 -10.98 -8.52
CA GLN A 129 7.98 -11.43 -9.87
C GLN A 129 8.62 -10.58 -10.98
N GLU A 130 8.62 -9.25 -10.87
CA GLU A 130 9.10 -8.34 -11.93
C GLU A 130 10.63 -8.13 -11.87
N PHE A 131 11.26 -8.23 -10.70
CA PHE A 131 12.67 -7.88 -10.50
C PHE A 131 13.51 -8.94 -9.79
N GLY A 132 12.91 -10.03 -9.32
CA GLY A 132 13.63 -11.06 -8.54
C GLY A 132 14.07 -10.59 -7.15
N THR A 133 13.50 -9.49 -6.64
CA THR A 133 13.84 -8.91 -5.32
C THR A 133 12.60 -8.69 -4.47
N VAL A 134 12.69 -9.03 -3.19
CA VAL A 134 11.70 -8.64 -2.17
C VAL A 134 12.17 -7.35 -1.51
N PRO A 135 11.30 -6.35 -1.25
CA PRO A 135 11.68 -5.17 -0.50
C PRO A 135 11.98 -5.54 0.97
N ASP A 136 13.03 -4.94 1.53
CA ASP A 136 13.28 -5.03 2.96
C ASP A 136 12.24 -4.21 3.72
N ILE A 137 11.69 -4.80 4.79
CA ILE A 137 10.80 -4.09 5.71
C ILE A 137 11.69 -3.40 6.75
N ASP A 138 11.52 -2.09 6.87
CA ASP A 138 12.25 -1.29 7.86
C ASP A 138 11.82 -1.66 9.27
N GLN A 139 12.76 -1.66 10.22
CA GLN A 139 12.50 -2.01 11.62
C GLN A 139 11.40 -1.15 12.26
N CYS A 140 11.17 0.08 11.77
CA CYS A 140 10.09 0.92 12.28
C CYS A 140 8.68 0.34 12.04
N ALA A 141 8.53 -0.64 11.15
CA ALA A 141 7.27 -1.37 10.96
C ALA A 141 6.92 -2.27 12.16
N ASP A 142 7.91 -2.66 12.97
CA ASP A 142 7.72 -3.45 14.20
C ASP A 142 7.54 -2.56 15.45
N GLU A 143 7.56 -1.24 15.30
CA GLU A 143 7.49 -0.30 16.41
C GLU A 143 6.07 0.23 16.65
N LEU A 144 5.44 -0.17 17.75
CA LEU A 144 4.09 0.29 18.13
C LEU A 144 3.95 1.83 18.13
N ARG A 145 5.00 2.56 18.53
CA ARG A 145 5.00 4.04 18.49
C ARG A 145 4.82 4.60 17.07
N THR A 146 5.43 3.97 16.07
CA THR A 146 5.27 4.38 14.67
C THR A 146 3.83 4.15 14.21
N TRP A 147 3.19 3.07 14.66
CA TRP A 147 1.79 2.77 14.38
C TRP A 147 0.80 3.74 15.03
N TRP A 148 1.11 4.24 16.24
CA TRP A 148 0.33 5.32 16.86
C TRP A 148 0.32 6.57 15.99
N SER A 149 1.51 7.07 15.61
CA SER A 149 1.63 8.24 14.74
C SER A 149 0.96 8.01 13.39
N TYR A 150 1.11 6.81 12.83
CA TYR A 150 0.47 6.44 11.58
C TYR A 150 -1.05 6.53 11.65
N LYS A 151 -1.67 5.90 12.66
CA LYS A 151 -3.12 5.90 12.88
C LYS A 151 -3.67 7.31 13.07
N GLU A 152 -2.97 8.13 13.86
CA GLU A 152 -3.33 9.53 14.10
C GLU A 152 -3.32 10.33 12.80
N ASN A 153 -2.21 10.32 12.07
CA ASN A 153 -2.05 11.14 10.86
C ASN A 153 -3.05 10.75 9.75
N VAL A 154 -3.29 9.46 9.54
CA VAL A 154 -4.24 9.03 8.49
C VAL A 154 -5.70 9.22 8.86
N SER A 155 -6.01 9.39 10.15
CA SER A 155 -7.35 9.80 10.59
C SER A 155 -7.67 11.24 10.19
N GLU A 156 -6.65 12.10 10.14
CA GLU A 156 -6.77 13.48 9.67
C GLU A 156 -6.67 13.57 8.14
N MET A 157 -5.67 12.90 7.55
CA MET A 157 -5.41 12.92 6.12
C MET A 157 -5.00 11.52 5.63
N PRO A 158 -5.91 10.75 5.00
CA PRO A 158 -5.62 9.40 4.52
C PRO A 158 -4.42 9.31 3.56
N GLY A 159 -4.10 10.40 2.85
CA GLY A 159 -2.95 10.48 1.95
C GLY A 159 -1.61 10.15 2.63
N TYR A 160 -1.46 10.40 3.93
CA TYR A 160 -0.25 10.04 4.68
C TYR A 160 0.05 8.55 4.68
N ALA A 161 -0.93 7.69 4.38
CA ALA A 161 -0.69 6.26 4.24
C ALA A 161 0.36 5.92 3.19
N ILE A 162 0.49 6.74 2.14
CA ILE A 162 1.51 6.56 1.10
C ILE A 162 2.90 6.83 1.68
N ALA A 163 3.07 7.91 2.44
CA ALA A 163 4.34 8.24 3.09
C ALA A 163 4.73 7.22 4.17
N PHE A 164 3.78 6.74 4.99
CA PHE A 164 4.06 5.68 5.95
C PHE A 164 4.43 4.36 5.27
N LEU A 165 3.80 4.03 4.13
CA LEU A 165 4.17 2.85 3.36
C LEU A 165 5.58 2.96 2.78
N ASP A 166 5.96 4.13 2.25
CA ASP A 166 7.34 4.40 1.83
C ASP A 166 8.31 4.18 3.02
N LYS A 167 7.97 4.72 4.20
CA LYS A 167 8.77 4.57 5.43
C LYS A 167 8.93 3.10 5.84
N PHE A 168 7.85 2.32 5.85
CA PHE A 168 7.87 0.90 6.22
C PHE A 168 8.69 0.04 5.26
N LEU A 169 8.92 0.50 4.03
CA LEU A 169 9.72 -0.18 3.02
C LEU A 169 11.13 0.42 2.88
N GLY A 170 11.58 1.18 3.90
CA GLY A 170 12.90 1.81 3.92
C GLY A 170 13.10 2.93 2.89
N GLY A 171 12.02 3.38 2.24
CA GLY A 171 12.03 4.47 1.28
C GLY A 171 12.01 5.85 1.94
N GLU A 172 12.31 6.89 1.14
CA GLU A 172 12.22 8.28 1.58
C GLU A 172 10.77 8.80 1.47
N PRO A 173 10.07 9.06 2.59
CA PRO A 173 8.67 9.47 2.55
C PRO A 173 8.51 10.93 2.11
N ASN A 174 7.49 11.22 1.30
CA ASN A 174 7.07 12.59 1.01
C ASN A 174 5.91 13.02 1.92
N TRP A 175 6.22 13.64 3.04
CA TRP A 175 5.22 14.15 3.99
C TRP A 175 4.46 15.39 3.52
N VAL A 176 4.94 16.10 2.49
CA VAL A 176 4.30 17.36 2.05
C VAL A 176 3.22 17.10 1.00
N MET A 177 3.50 16.22 0.04
CA MET A 177 2.58 15.87 -1.05
C MET A 177 2.61 14.35 -1.30
N PRO A 178 2.14 13.54 -0.35
CA PRO A 178 2.30 12.08 -0.39
C PRO A 178 1.57 11.43 -1.58
N ASP A 179 0.48 12.03 -2.07
CA ASP A 179 -0.35 11.53 -3.16
C ASP A 179 0.04 12.07 -4.54
N LEU A 180 1.07 12.91 -4.63
CA LEU A 180 1.54 13.48 -5.88
C LEU A 180 2.71 12.67 -6.45
N ALA A 181 2.45 11.82 -7.44
CA ALA A 181 3.46 10.99 -8.08
C ALA A 181 4.67 11.78 -8.61
N SER A 182 4.44 12.97 -9.17
CA SER A 182 5.52 13.83 -9.67
C SER A 182 6.42 14.41 -8.58
N ALA A 183 5.97 14.38 -7.32
CA ALA A 183 6.74 14.89 -6.19
C ALA A 183 7.63 13.82 -5.54
N ARG A 184 7.52 12.55 -5.97
CA ARG A 184 8.32 11.44 -5.44
C ARG A 184 9.80 11.62 -5.75
N ALA A 185 10.66 11.17 -4.83
CA ALA A 185 12.11 11.34 -4.92
C ALA A 185 12.68 10.69 -6.20
N ALA A 186 12.24 9.49 -6.55
CA ALA A 186 12.68 8.81 -7.78
C ALA A 186 12.35 9.62 -9.04
N VAL A 187 11.14 10.17 -9.12
CA VAL A 187 10.71 11.02 -10.25
C VAL A 187 11.50 12.33 -10.29
N LYS A 188 11.68 12.99 -9.14
CA LYS A 188 12.49 14.21 -9.05
C LYS A 188 13.94 13.98 -9.49
N ARG A 189 14.57 12.88 -9.05
CA ARG A 189 15.93 12.50 -9.44
C ARG A 189 16.03 12.27 -10.94
N ALA A 190 15.15 11.46 -11.52
CA ALA A 190 15.15 11.19 -12.96
C ALA A 190 14.88 12.44 -13.82
N LEU A 191 14.07 13.39 -13.34
CA LEU A 191 13.85 14.66 -14.03
C LEU A 191 15.03 15.64 -13.86
N GLY A 192 15.68 15.66 -12.69
CA GLY A 192 16.87 16.46 -12.41
C GLY A 192 18.12 15.99 -13.16
N GLU A 193 18.27 14.68 -13.35
CA GLU A 193 19.32 14.06 -14.19
C GLU A 193 19.13 14.37 -15.70
N ASN A 194 17.89 14.65 -16.12
CA ASN A 194 17.57 15.07 -17.48
C ASN A 194 17.68 16.59 -17.70
N ASN A 195 18.08 17.37 -16.68
CA ASN A 195 18.31 18.80 -16.82
C ASN A 195 19.64 19.02 -17.58
N PRO A 196 19.65 19.73 -18.74
CA PRO A 196 20.85 19.85 -19.59
C PRO A 196 22.06 20.50 -18.91
N VAL A 197 21.86 21.24 -17.82
CA VAL A 197 22.94 21.87 -17.04
C VAL A 197 23.85 20.83 -16.38
N THR A 198 23.32 19.68 -15.96
CA THR A 198 24.09 18.63 -15.27
C THR A 198 24.92 17.77 -16.23
N LYS A 199 24.53 17.71 -17.52
CA LYS A 199 25.27 16.94 -18.54
C LYS A 199 26.58 17.58 -18.99
N ILE A 200 26.78 18.87 -18.72
CA ILE A 200 27.97 19.62 -19.18
C ILE A 200 29.18 19.43 -18.24
N GLN A 201 28.98 18.85 -17.04
CA GLN A 201 30.05 18.73 -16.03
C GLN A 201 30.79 17.39 -16.03
N ASN A 202 30.39 16.41 -16.85
CA ASN A 202 30.98 15.06 -16.88
C ASN A 202 31.55 14.65 -18.25
N THR A 203 31.98 15.61 -19.06
CA THR A 203 32.82 15.39 -20.27
C THR A 203 34.11 16.16 -20.13
#